data_AF-A0A380PS95-F1
#
_entry.id   AF-A0A380PS95-F1
#
_cell.length_a   1.000
_cell.length_b   1.000
_cell.length_c   1.000
_cell.angle_alpha   90.00
_cell.angle_beta   90.00
_cell.angle_gamma   90.00
#
_symmetry.space_group_name_H-M   'P 1'
#
loop_
_entity.id
_entity.type
_entity.pdbx_description
1 polymer ?
#
loop_
_entity_poly.entity_id
_entity_poly.type
_entity_poly.pdbx_seq_one_letter_code
_entity_poly.pdbx_strand_id
1 'polypeptide(L)' 'MFVKPMAGRAVRDPVKGTLLPESGTEVPDNTFWRRRIQDGDVMQIAAKSVISAFEVSTTESTTL' A
#
# COMPACT_ATOMS: atom_id res chain seq x y z
N MET A 1 -0.67 6.48 9.53
CA MET A 1 -1.59 5.32 9.51
C MET A 1 -1.18 4.42 8.36
N PHE A 2 -1.21 3.11 8.52
CA PHE A 2 -0.77 2.20 7.47
C PHE A 2 -1.96 1.70 6.66
N VAL A 3 -1.94 1.86 5.33
CA VAL A 3 -3.02 1.41 4.45
C VAL A 3 -2.45 0.60 3.30
N LYS A 4 -3.20 -0.41 2.84
CA LYS A 4 -2.92 -1.11 1.59
C LYS A 4 -4.09 -1.01 0.62
N PRO A 5 -3.84 -0.96 -0.70
CA PRO A 5 -4.91 -1.08 -1.68
C PRO A 5 -5.58 -2.46 -1.58
N MET A 6 -6.86 -2.52 -1.90
CA MET A 6 -7.54 -3.82 -2.07
C MET A 6 -6.96 -4.53 -3.31
N ALA A 7 -6.92 -5.87 -3.30
CA ALA A 7 -6.45 -6.63 -4.44
C ALA A 7 -7.24 -6.26 -5.72
N GLY A 8 -6.53 -5.96 -6.80
CA GLY A 8 -7.15 -5.49 -8.06
C GLY A 8 -7.58 -4.02 -8.06
N ARG A 9 -7.28 -3.24 -7.01
CA ARG A 9 -7.46 -1.78 -6.99
C ARG A 9 -6.11 -1.06 -7.09
N ALA A 10 -6.09 -0.04 -7.95
CA ALA A 10 -4.96 0.87 -8.11
C ALA A 10 -5.32 2.23 -7.50
N VAL A 11 -4.79 2.53 -6.31
CA VAL A 11 -5.04 3.80 -5.63
C VAL A 11 -3.79 4.67 -5.73
N ARG A 12 -3.94 5.90 -6.26
CA ARG A 12 -2.86 6.89 -6.27
C ARG A 12 -2.81 7.66 -4.96
N ASP A 13 -1.60 7.86 -4.46
CA ASP A 13 -1.33 8.84 -3.41
C ASP A 13 -1.53 10.25 -3.97
N PRO A 14 -2.37 11.10 -3.37
CA PRO A 14 -2.65 12.45 -3.87
C PRO A 14 -1.47 13.40 -3.74
N VAL A 15 -0.50 13.11 -2.87
CA VAL A 15 0.70 13.93 -2.64
C VAL A 15 1.84 13.46 -3.52
N LYS A 16 2.11 12.14 -3.55
CA LYS A 16 3.22 11.58 -4.33
C LYS A 16 2.87 11.39 -5.81
N GLY A 17 1.59 11.29 -6.15
CA GLY A 17 1.11 10.96 -7.50
C GLY A 17 1.38 9.51 -7.94
N THR A 18 2.04 8.72 -7.10
CA THR A 18 2.40 7.32 -7.36
C THR A 18 1.30 6.37 -6.89
N LEU A 19 1.23 5.17 -7.48
CA LEU A 19 0.36 4.12 -7.01
C LEU A 19 0.85 3.58 -5.66
N LEU A 20 -0.10 3.18 -4.81
CA LEU A 20 0.24 2.51 -3.57
C LEU A 20 0.77 1.11 -3.86
N PRO A 21 1.84 0.69 -3.16
CA PRO A 21 2.31 -0.68 -3.23
C PRO A 21 1.26 -1.63 -2.64
N GLU A 22 1.20 -2.85 -3.16
CA GLU A 22 0.28 -3.89 -2.66
C GLU A 22 0.54 -4.25 -1.19
N SER A 23 1.80 -4.14 -0.76
CA SER A 23 2.22 -4.29 0.65
C SER A 23 1.65 -3.20 1.56
N GLY A 24 1.17 -2.10 1.00
CA GLY A 24 0.71 -0.91 1.71
C GLY A 24 1.82 0.06 2.08
N THR A 25 1.42 1.24 2.55
CA THR A 25 2.34 2.31 2.93
C THR A 25 1.80 3.13 4.10
N GLU A 26 2.72 3.82 4.77
CA GLU A 26 2.39 4.82 5.80
C GLU A 26 1.86 6.07 5.11
N VAL A 27 0.63 6.45 5.45
CA VAL A 27 -0.05 7.64 4.94
C VAL A 27 -0.52 8.53 6.10
N PRO A 28 -0.69 9.84 5.87
CA PRO A 28 -1.29 10.72 6.87
C PRO A 28 -2.74 10.33 7.15
N ASP A 29 -3.17 10.40 8.40
CA ASP A 29 -4.58 10.22 8.76
C ASP A 29 -5.37 11.49 8.42
N ASN A 30 -5.89 11.55 7.20
CA ASN A 30 -6.65 12.68 6.68
C ASN A 30 -7.97 12.21 6.03
N THR A 31 -8.82 13.16 5.69
CA THR A 31 -10.14 12.89 5.10
C THR A 31 -10.07 12.09 3.80
N PHE A 32 -9.02 12.24 3.00
CA PHE A 32 -8.85 11.49 1.76
C PHE A 32 -8.69 9.98 2.02
N TRP A 33 -7.79 9.60 2.94
CA TRP A 33 -7.55 8.19 3.25
C TRP A 33 -8.73 7.56 3.98
N ARG A 34 -9.36 8.29 4.90
CA ARG A 34 -10.60 7.85 5.57
C ARG A 34 -11.72 7.56 4.57
N ARG A 35 -11.90 8.43 3.58
CA ARG A 35 -12.87 8.20 2.50
C ARG A 35 -12.52 6.95 1.69
N ARG A 36 -11.25 6.74 1.34
CA ARG A 36 -10.84 5.54 0.60
C ARG A 36 -11.05 4.24 1.37
N ILE A 37 -10.98 4.30 2.70
CA ILE A 37 -11.33 3.15 3.55
C ILE A 37 -12.83 2.89 3.50
N GLN A 38 -13.64 3.94 3.59
CA GLN A 38 -15.09 3.83 3.53
C GLN A 38 -15.59 3.36 2.15
N ASP A 39 -14.95 3.81 1.07
CA ASP A 39 -15.21 3.39 -0.31
C ASP A 39 -14.74 1.94 -0.56
N GLY A 40 -13.92 1.37 0.33
CA GLY A 40 -13.33 0.03 0.17
C GLY A 40 -12.19 -0.03 -0.84
N ASP A 41 -11.64 1.12 -1.26
CA ASP A 41 -10.49 1.16 -2.17
C ASP A 41 -9.18 0.79 -1.47
N VAL A 42 -9.07 1.12 -0.18
CA VAL A 42 -7.92 0.76 0.67
C VAL A 42 -8.41 0.18 2.00
N MET A 43 -7.57 -0.63 2.63
CA MET A 43 -7.80 -1.13 3.98
C MET A 43 -6.74 -0.59 4.93
N GLN A 44 -7.19 -0.06 6.07
CA GLN A 44 -6.31 0.29 7.18
C GLN A 44 -5.80 -0.98 7.84
N ILE A 45 -4.50 -1.07 8.00
CA ILE A 45 -3.84 -2.15 8.73
C ILE A 45 -3.32 -1.54 10.02
N ALA A 46 -3.60 -2.18 11.15
CA ALA A 46 -2.87 -1.90 12.37
C ALA A 46 -1.41 -2.31 12.09
N ALA A 47 -0.51 -1.33 12.00
CA ALA A 47 0.92 -1.59 11.96
C ALA A 47 1.31 -2.18 13.32
N LYS A 48 1.07 -3.48 13.50
CA LYS A 48 1.70 -4.24 14.57
C LYS A 48 3.17 -4.22 14.20
N SER A 49 3.90 -3.34 14.87
CA SER A 49 5.35 -3.18 14.82
C SER A 49 6.03 -4.55 14.72
N VAL A 50 6.32 -5.01 13.51
CA VAL A 50 7.32 -6.05 13.24
C VAL A 50 7.80 -5.88 11.80
N ILE A 51 9.04 -5.39 11.74
CA ILE A 51 10.06 -5.63 10.75
C ILE A 51 9.78 -6.88 9.88
N SER A 52 10.04 -6.75 8.56
CA SER A 52 10.16 -7.82 7.56
C SER A 52 9.00 -7.95 6.56
N ALA A 53 9.13 -7.23 5.45
CA ALA A 53 8.94 -7.78 4.10
C ALA A 53 9.40 -6.73 3.06
N PHE A 54 10.62 -6.23 3.20
CA PHE A 54 11.39 -5.76 2.05
C PHE A 54 12.00 -7.01 1.43
N GLU A 55 11.20 -7.85 0.75
CA GLU A 55 11.73 -8.91 -0.12
C GLU A 55 10.61 -9.57 -0.93
N VAL A 56 10.00 -8.83 -1.86
CA VAL A 56 9.51 -9.45 -3.10
C VAL A 56 9.73 -8.44 -4.21
N SER A 57 10.43 -8.86 -5.25
CA SER A 57 10.65 -8.16 -6.53
C SER A 57 11.88 -7.26 -6.62
N THR A 58 13.05 -7.85 -6.88
CA THR A 58 13.96 -7.45 -7.97
C THR A 58 14.92 -8.62 -8.28
N THR A 59 14.95 -9.03 -9.57
CA THR A 59 15.98 -9.82 -10.30
C THR A 59 16.20 -11.29 -9.88
N GLU A 60 16.29 -12.30 -10.74
CA GLU A 60 16.72 -12.32 -12.15
C GLU A 60 16.31 -13.64 -12.81
N SER A 61 15.88 -13.58 -14.07
CA SER A 61 15.86 -14.74 -14.97
C SER A 61 17.29 -15.20 -15.25
N THR A 62 17.59 -16.50 -15.14
CA THR A 62 18.83 -17.09 -15.68
C THR A 62 18.58 -18.56 -16.04
N THR A 63 18.23 -18.82 -17.32
CA THR A 63 19.00 -19.64 -18.29
C THR A 63 20.05 -20.58 -17.64
N LEU A 64 20.06 -21.91 -17.79
CA LEU A 64 19.87 -22.83 -18.93
C LEU A 64 19.57 -24.24 -18.39
#